data_AF-A0A7C2HMH1-F1
#
_entry.id   AF-A0A7C2HMH1-F1
#
_cell.length_a   1.000
_cell.length_b   1.000
_cell.length_c   1.000
_cell.angle_alpha   90.00
_cell.angle_beta   90.00
_cell.angle_gamma   90.00
#
_symmetry.space_group_name_H-M   'P 1'
#
loop_
_entity.id
_entity.type
_entity.pdbx_description
1 polymer ?
#
loop_
_entity_poly.entity_id
_entity_poly.type
_entity_poly.pdbx_seq_one_letter_code
_entity_poly.pdbx_strand_id
1 'polypeptide(L)'
;MAQTPDAVARLRQHLTTIADLRAAAAYLRWDQETLMPVAAAPARAGLLATLSRLAHETFTSAHTGQLLDAAERVAGDLDPDSDEAALVRMTRRDYDQQRKLPSDFVAQRAREASLSVQVWREARRRNDFATFRPRLATMVDFARRAADYLGFVDHPYDALLDLYEPDMTSREVDAIFARLREVTVPFVRAIAARGPVVDDGFLRQDYPEEEQRAFGLMVAEAFGYDLRRGRLDVSAHPFANAFNINDVRIT
;
A
#
# COMPACT_ATOMS: atom_id res chain seq x y z
N MET A 1 -3.13 9.19 -40.85
CA MET A 1 -3.50 10.01 -39.66
C MET A 1 -4.73 9.42 -38.94
N ALA A 2 -4.73 8.13 -38.62
CA ALA A 2 -5.86 7.46 -37.94
C ALA A 2 -5.41 6.42 -36.88
N GLN A 3 -4.15 6.46 -36.45
CA GLN A 3 -3.56 5.46 -35.51
C GLN A 3 -3.35 6.01 -34.10
N THR A 4 -3.64 7.28 -33.84
CA THR A 4 -3.22 8.00 -32.62
C THR A 4 -4.15 7.78 -31.41
N PRO A 5 -5.49 7.80 -31.52
CA PRO A 5 -6.39 7.60 -30.36
C PRO A 5 -6.42 6.16 -29.83
N ASP A 6 -5.94 5.18 -30.60
CA ASP A 6 -6.07 3.75 -30.31
C ASP A 6 -4.97 3.21 -29.36
N ALA A 7 -3.76 3.78 -29.39
CA ALA A 7 -2.62 3.23 -28.65
C ALA A 7 -2.77 3.37 -27.12
N VAL A 8 -3.12 4.56 -26.64
CA VAL A 8 -3.34 4.80 -25.20
C VAL A 8 -4.55 4.01 -24.69
N ALA A 9 -5.61 3.93 -25.50
CA ALA A 9 -6.80 3.14 -25.16
C ALA A 9 -6.49 1.64 -25.02
N ARG A 10 -5.67 1.08 -25.94
CA ARG A 10 -5.23 -0.31 -25.87
C ARG A 10 -4.31 -0.59 -24.68
N LEU A 11 -3.40 0.32 -24.35
CA LEU A 11 -2.61 0.24 -23.13
C LEU A 11 -3.53 0.22 -21.90
N ARG A 12 -4.47 1.18 -21.82
CA ARG A 12 -5.45 1.26 -20.73
C ARG A 12 -6.25 -0.04 -20.58
N GLN A 13 -6.74 -0.60 -21.68
CA GLN A 13 -7.47 -1.87 -21.67
C GLN A 13 -6.63 -3.03 -21.12
N HIS A 14 -5.36 -3.12 -21.53
CA HIS A 14 -4.42 -4.14 -21.00
C HIS A 14 -4.14 -3.95 -19.51
N LEU A 15 -3.95 -2.69 -19.08
CA LEU A 15 -3.74 -2.35 -17.67
C LEU A 15 -4.95 -2.69 -16.80
N THR A 16 -6.17 -2.61 -17.32
CA THR A 16 -7.39 -3.02 -16.59
C THR A 16 -7.30 -4.46 -16.10
N THR A 17 -6.84 -5.41 -16.94
CA THR A 17 -6.68 -6.81 -16.50
C THR A 17 -5.68 -6.95 -15.34
N ILE A 18 -4.59 -6.18 -15.38
CA ILE A 18 -3.60 -6.16 -14.29
C ILE A 18 -4.20 -5.55 -13.02
N ALA A 19 -4.98 -4.47 -13.16
CA ALA A 19 -5.69 -3.82 -12.07
C ALA A 19 -6.69 -4.78 -11.41
N ASP A 20 -7.44 -5.56 -12.19
CA ASP A 20 -8.40 -6.54 -11.69
C ASP A 20 -7.72 -7.65 -10.87
N LEU A 21 -6.57 -8.16 -11.32
CA LEU A 21 -5.78 -9.14 -10.57
C LEU A 21 -5.28 -8.57 -9.24
N ARG A 22 -4.82 -7.31 -9.25
CA ARG A 22 -4.38 -6.60 -8.04
C ARG A 22 -5.55 -6.34 -7.09
N ALA A 23 -6.71 -5.95 -7.60
CA ALA A 23 -7.93 -5.75 -6.82
C ALA A 23 -8.41 -7.06 -6.19
N ALA A 24 -8.41 -8.17 -6.92
CA ALA A 24 -8.72 -9.49 -6.38
C ALA A 24 -7.76 -9.88 -5.23
N ALA A 25 -6.45 -9.63 -5.38
CA ALA A 25 -5.49 -9.83 -4.30
C ALA A 25 -5.77 -8.91 -3.11
N ALA A 26 -6.15 -7.65 -3.34
CA ALA A 26 -6.51 -6.71 -2.29
C ALA A 26 -7.76 -7.17 -1.52
N TYR A 27 -8.80 -7.68 -2.19
CA TYR A 27 -9.98 -8.25 -1.52
C TYR A 27 -9.60 -9.41 -0.60
N LEU A 28 -8.71 -10.29 -1.05
CA LEU A 28 -8.19 -11.37 -0.22
C LEU A 28 -7.36 -10.86 0.96
N ARG A 29 -6.63 -9.73 0.84
CA ARG A 29 -5.94 -9.12 1.98
C ARG A 29 -6.92 -8.49 2.96
N TRP A 30 -7.94 -7.80 2.48
CA TRP A 30 -8.99 -7.24 3.32
C TRP A 30 -9.68 -8.36 4.13
N ASP A 31 -10.10 -9.42 3.46
CA ASP A 31 -10.74 -10.56 4.12
C ASP A 31 -9.79 -11.21 5.13
N GLN A 32 -8.49 -11.26 4.81
CA GLN A 32 -7.47 -11.77 5.73
C GLN A 32 -7.43 -10.95 7.01
N GLU A 33 -7.63 -9.63 6.97
CA GLU A 33 -7.63 -8.69 8.11
C GLU A 33 -8.93 -8.67 8.92
N THR A 34 -10.04 -9.13 8.37
CA THR A 34 -11.37 -8.96 8.98
C THR A 34 -12.07 -10.30 9.29
N LEU A 35 -12.35 -11.11 8.28
CA LEU A 35 -13.30 -12.23 8.38
C LEU A 35 -12.66 -13.62 8.23
N MET A 36 -11.43 -13.70 7.70
CA MET A 36 -10.80 -14.97 7.35
C MET A 36 -10.60 -15.88 8.57
N PRO A 37 -11.05 -17.16 8.52
CA PRO A 37 -10.71 -18.15 9.53
C PRO A 37 -9.19 -18.37 9.65
N VAL A 38 -8.68 -18.45 10.88
CA VAL A 38 -7.24 -18.56 11.17
C VAL A 38 -6.57 -19.74 10.43
N ALA A 39 -7.24 -20.89 10.36
CA ALA A 39 -6.72 -22.08 9.70
C ALA A 39 -6.53 -21.94 8.17
N ALA A 40 -7.16 -20.93 7.54
CA ALA A 40 -7.05 -20.68 6.11
C ALA A 40 -5.73 -19.97 5.72
N ALA A 41 -4.91 -19.55 6.69
CA ALA A 41 -3.70 -18.77 6.45
C ALA A 41 -2.73 -19.36 5.39
N PRO A 42 -2.40 -20.67 5.39
CA PRO A 42 -1.50 -21.23 4.38
C PRO A 42 -2.08 -21.17 2.96
N ALA A 43 -3.39 -21.43 2.83
CA ALA A 43 -4.09 -21.35 1.55
C ALA A 43 -4.18 -19.89 1.07
N ARG A 44 -4.52 -18.94 1.95
CA ARG A 44 -4.54 -17.51 1.66
C ARG A 44 -3.18 -17.02 1.15
N ALA A 45 -2.09 -17.43 1.80
CA ALA A 45 -0.74 -17.08 1.36
C ALA A 45 -0.42 -17.62 -0.05
N GLY A 46 -0.91 -18.83 -0.38
CA GLY A 46 -0.80 -19.39 -1.74
C GLY A 46 -1.58 -18.58 -2.78
N LEU A 47 -2.83 -18.21 -2.48
CA LEU A 47 -3.65 -17.40 -3.38
C LEU A 47 -3.01 -16.03 -3.66
N LEU A 48 -2.55 -15.34 -2.60
CA LEU A 48 -1.91 -14.04 -2.72
C LEU A 48 -0.58 -14.11 -3.49
N ALA A 49 0.20 -15.18 -3.31
CA ALA A 49 1.41 -15.41 -4.07
C ALA A 49 1.12 -15.58 -5.57
N THR A 50 0.12 -16.40 -5.92
CA THR A 50 -0.29 -16.64 -7.31
C THR A 50 -0.78 -15.37 -7.98
N LEU A 51 -1.72 -14.65 -7.37
CA LEU A 51 -2.26 -13.41 -7.95
C LEU A 51 -1.19 -12.33 -8.09
N SER A 52 -0.32 -12.18 -7.09
CA SER A 52 0.78 -11.21 -7.15
C SER A 52 1.76 -11.56 -8.27
N ARG A 53 2.09 -12.85 -8.45
CA ARG A 53 2.96 -13.32 -9.54
C ARG A 53 2.34 -13.05 -10.91
N LEU A 54 1.08 -13.43 -11.11
CA LEU A 54 0.40 -13.25 -12.40
C LEU A 54 0.28 -11.76 -12.75
N ALA A 55 -0.16 -10.92 -11.81
CA ALA A 55 -0.24 -9.48 -12.03
C ALA A 55 1.14 -8.88 -12.39
N HIS A 56 2.21 -9.35 -11.72
CA HIS A 56 3.57 -8.90 -11.98
C HIS A 56 4.10 -9.34 -13.34
N GLU A 57 3.96 -10.62 -13.68
CA GLU A 57 4.37 -11.17 -14.98
C GLU A 57 3.64 -10.49 -16.14
N THR A 58 2.33 -10.28 -16.01
CA THR A 58 1.55 -9.57 -17.02
C THR A 58 2.02 -8.13 -17.14
N PHE A 59 2.18 -7.41 -16.02
CA PHE A 59 2.62 -6.01 -16.03
C PHE A 59 4.02 -5.85 -16.63
N THR A 60 4.99 -6.69 -16.23
CA THR A 60 6.39 -6.59 -16.67
C THR A 60 6.69 -7.29 -18.00
N SER A 61 5.67 -7.85 -18.65
CA SER A 61 5.81 -8.56 -19.92
C SER A 61 6.36 -7.67 -21.05
N ALA A 62 6.96 -8.31 -22.06
CA ALA A 62 7.35 -7.62 -23.30
C ALA A 62 6.15 -7.01 -24.03
N HIS A 63 4.96 -7.63 -23.90
CA HIS A 63 3.74 -7.11 -24.50
C HIS A 63 3.32 -5.77 -23.89
N THR A 64 3.37 -5.63 -22.55
CA THR A 64 3.13 -4.34 -21.89
C THR A 64 4.11 -3.29 -22.38
N GLY A 65 5.41 -3.64 -22.47
CA GLY A 65 6.44 -2.74 -23.00
C GLY A 65 6.12 -2.25 -24.40
N GLN A 66 5.72 -3.15 -25.31
CA GLN A 66 5.32 -2.78 -26.68
C GLN A 66 4.11 -1.84 -26.74
N LEU A 67 3.09 -2.08 -25.89
CA LEU A 67 1.93 -1.20 -25.80
C LEU A 67 2.33 0.18 -25.26
N LEU A 68 3.23 0.21 -24.29
CA LEU A 68 3.72 1.43 -23.66
C LEU A 68 4.57 2.26 -24.64
N ASP A 69 5.51 1.63 -25.35
CA ASP A 69 6.30 2.28 -26.41
C ASP A 69 5.39 2.87 -27.51
N ALA A 70 4.30 2.17 -27.86
CA ALA A 70 3.33 2.66 -28.83
C ALA A 70 2.53 3.87 -28.31
N ALA A 71 2.13 3.83 -27.03
CA ALA A 71 1.44 4.93 -26.37
C ALA A 71 2.34 6.17 -26.18
N GLU A 72 3.63 5.98 -25.87
CA GLU A 72 4.60 7.07 -25.71
C GLU A 72 4.84 7.85 -27.01
N ARG A 73 4.86 7.16 -28.16
CA ARG A 73 5.02 7.81 -29.47
C ARG A 73 3.93 8.83 -29.79
N VAL A 74 2.74 8.66 -29.20
CA VAL A 74 1.61 9.56 -29.41
C VAL A 74 1.37 10.49 -28.23
N ALA A 75 1.88 10.15 -27.05
CA ALA A 75 1.73 10.94 -25.83
C ALA A 75 2.42 12.31 -25.91
N GLY A 76 3.47 12.46 -26.73
CA GLY A 76 4.15 13.75 -26.92
C GLY A 76 3.28 14.83 -27.59
N ASP A 77 2.20 14.44 -28.27
CA ASP A 77 1.24 15.35 -28.88
C ASP A 77 0.03 15.66 -27.97
N LEU A 78 -0.05 15.02 -26.80
CA LEU A 78 -1.10 15.25 -25.81
C LEU A 78 -0.74 16.42 -24.89
N ASP A 79 -1.75 17.00 -24.26
CA ASP A 79 -1.54 17.93 -23.15
C ASP A 79 -0.78 17.20 -22.02
N PRO A 80 0.40 17.68 -21.57
CA PRO A 80 1.18 17.04 -20.51
C PRO A 80 0.43 16.84 -19.19
N ASP A 81 -0.60 17.66 -18.95
CA ASP A 81 -1.46 17.65 -17.76
C ASP A 81 -2.74 16.80 -17.94
N SER A 82 -2.95 16.20 -19.12
CA SER A 82 -4.04 15.25 -19.35
C SER A 82 -3.86 13.92 -18.60
N ASP A 83 -4.98 13.26 -18.29
CA ASP A 83 -5.00 11.92 -17.70
C ASP A 83 -4.27 10.89 -18.57
N GLU A 84 -4.40 10.98 -19.89
CA GLU A 84 -3.71 10.10 -20.83
C GLU A 84 -2.19 10.26 -20.79
N ALA A 85 -1.68 11.49 -20.82
CA ALA A 85 -0.25 11.76 -20.73
C ALA A 85 0.31 11.32 -19.37
N ALA A 86 -0.43 11.58 -18.28
CA ALA A 86 -0.07 11.13 -16.95
C ALA A 86 -0.06 9.60 -16.82
N LEU A 87 -1.06 8.90 -17.36
CA LEU A 87 -1.14 7.44 -17.36
C LEU A 87 0.07 6.81 -18.03
N VAL A 88 0.47 7.31 -19.21
CA VAL A 88 1.64 6.80 -19.93
C VAL A 88 2.93 7.05 -19.13
N ARG A 89 3.13 8.29 -18.66
CA ARG A 89 4.33 8.69 -17.90
C ARG A 89 4.51 7.88 -16.61
N MET A 90 3.44 7.72 -15.83
CA MET A 90 3.48 6.96 -14.58
C MET A 90 3.63 5.46 -14.84
N THR A 91 2.92 4.92 -15.84
CA THR A 91 3.06 3.50 -16.20
C THR A 91 4.47 3.16 -16.65
N ARG A 92 5.15 4.05 -17.39
CA ARG A 92 6.56 3.89 -17.79
C ARG A 92 7.47 3.77 -16.58
N ARG A 93 7.38 4.74 -15.66
CA ARG A 93 8.17 4.73 -14.43
C ARG A 93 7.97 3.43 -13.68
N ASP A 94 6.72 3.03 -13.45
CA ASP A 94 6.38 1.81 -12.73
C ASP A 94 6.88 0.57 -13.46
N TYR A 95 6.72 0.49 -14.78
CA TYR A 95 7.18 -0.64 -15.59
C TYR A 95 8.70 -0.81 -15.49
N ASP A 96 9.46 0.28 -15.62
CA ASP A 96 10.92 0.26 -15.56
C ASP A 96 11.46 -0.10 -14.18
N GLN A 97 10.75 0.25 -13.11
CA GLN A 97 11.09 -0.19 -11.75
C GLN A 97 10.72 -1.67 -11.54
N GLN A 98 9.46 -2.05 -11.83
CA GLN A 98 8.94 -3.38 -11.52
C GLN A 98 9.62 -4.47 -12.33
N ARG A 99 10.03 -4.20 -13.58
CA ARG A 99 10.76 -5.21 -14.40
C ARG A 99 12.10 -5.63 -13.81
N LYS A 100 12.68 -4.84 -12.89
CA LYS A 100 13.92 -5.19 -12.19
C LYS A 100 13.71 -6.27 -11.12
N LEU A 101 12.47 -6.47 -10.69
CA LEU A 101 12.11 -7.46 -9.68
C LEU A 101 11.76 -8.81 -10.35
N PRO A 102 12.44 -9.91 -10.00
CA PRO A 102 12.07 -11.24 -10.51
C PRO A 102 10.66 -11.66 -10.06
N SER A 103 9.89 -12.31 -10.94
CA SER A 103 8.52 -12.74 -10.62
C SER A 103 8.45 -13.70 -9.43
N ASP A 104 9.41 -14.63 -9.31
CA ASP A 104 9.49 -15.55 -8.17
C ASP A 104 9.77 -14.81 -6.85
N PHE A 105 10.58 -13.76 -6.90
CA PHE A 105 10.83 -12.90 -5.74
C PHE A 105 9.54 -12.21 -5.28
N VAL A 106 8.76 -11.65 -6.21
CA VAL A 106 7.47 -11.02 -5.91
C VAL A 106 6.47 -12.01 -5.30
N ALA A 107 6.39 -13.21 -5.87
CA ALA A 107 5.51 -14.28 -5.40
C ALA A 107 5.87 -14.74 -3.97
N GLN A 108 7.17 -15.00 -3.73
CA GLN A 108 7.68 -15.43 -2.43
C GLN A 108 7.47 -14.35 -1.36
N ARG A 109 7.78 -13.08 -1.69
CA ARG A 109 7.55 -11.95 -0.78
C ARG A 109 6.08 -11.83 -0.40
N ALA A 110 5.16 -11.96 -1.36
CA ALA A 110 3.72 -11.90 -1.09
C ALA A 110 3.25 -13.05 -0.18
N ARG A 111 3.76 -14.27 -0.40
CA ARG A 111 3.49 -15.43 0.46
C ARG A 111 3.96 -15.20 1.89
N GLU A 112 5.21 -14.79 2.06
CA GLU A 112 5.81 -14.59 3.39
C GLU A 112 5.18 -13.42 4.14
N ALA A 113 4.81 -12.34 3.44
CA ALA A 113 4.06 -11.25 4.03
C ALA A 113 2.71 -11.73 4.59
N SER A 114 1.95 -12.49 3.78
CA SER A 114 0.66 -13.07 4.20
C SER A 114 0.78 -13.98 5.42
N LEU A 115 1.83 -14.81 5.49
CA LEU A 115 2.08 -15.67 6.65
C LEU A 115 2.50 -14.85 7.88
N SER A 116 3.32 -13.81 7.67
CA SER A 116 3.84 -12.95 8.73
C SER A 116 2.74 -12.17 9.43
N VAL A 117 1.72 -11.71 8.71
CA VAL A 117 0.54 -11.02 9.28
C VAL A 117 -0.12 -11.85 10.39
N GLN A 118 -0.31 -13.15 10.18
CA GLN A 118 -0.99 -14.01 11.15
C GLN A 118 -0.16 -14.20 12.43
N VAL A 119 1.15 -14.39 12.27
CA VAL A 119 2.09 -14.47 13.39
C VAL A 119 2.13 -13.14 14.14
N TRP A 120 2.16 -12.01 13.43
CA TRP A 120 2.18 -10.68 14.01
C TRP A 120 0.93 -10.40 14.85
N ARG A 121 -0.27 -10.76 14.37
CA ARG A 121 -1.51 -10.51 15.13
C ARG A 121 -1.51 -11.19 16.49
N GLU A 122 -1.11 -12.46 16.52
CA GLU A 122 -1.05 -13.20 17.78
C GLU A 122 0.08 -12.70 18.68
N ALA A 123 1.26 -12.42 18.10
CA ALA A 123 2.41 -11.86 18.81
C ALA A 123 2.07 -10.50 19.44
N ARG A 124 1.42 -9.59 18.70
CA ARG A 124 1.00 -8.28 19.22
C ARG A 124 0.00 -8.43 20.36
N ARG A 125 -1.02 -9.28 20.20
CA ARG A 125 -2.03 -9.54 21.25
C ARG A 125 -1.39 -10.02 22.54
N ARG A 126 -0.29 -10.78 22.45
CA ARG A 126 0.43 -11.35 23.58
C ARG A 126 1.63 -10.52 24.04
N ASN A 127 1.89 -9.38 23.40
CA ASN A 127 3.10 -8.58 23.59
C ASN A 127 4.39 -9.43 23.48
N ASP A 128 4.44 -10.35 22.51
CA ASP A 128 5.51 -11.34 22.33
C ASP A 128 6.32 -11.05 21.05
N PHE A 129 7.31 -10.17 21.19
CA PHE A 129 8.22 -9.87 20.08
C PHE A 129 9.05 -11.09 19.63
N ALA A 130 9.40 -12.00 20.54
CA ALA A 130 10.26 -13.14 20.23
C ALA A 130 9.61 -14.05 19.19
N THR A 131 8.29 -14.26 19.29
CA THR A 131 7.50 -15.02 18.30
C THR A 131 7.49 -14.35 16.91
N PHE A 132 7.42 -13.02 16.83
CA PHE A 132 7.38 -12.32 15.54
C PHE A 132 8.76 -12.08 14.91
N ARG A 133 9.81 -11.96 15.72
CA ARG A 133 11.17 -11.59 15.29
C ARG A 133 11.69 -12.39 14.07
N PRO A 134 11.52 -13.72 13.96
CA PRO A 134 11.98 -14.46 12.79
C PRO A 134 11.28 -14.03 11.49
N ARG A 135 9.96 -13.76 11.55
CA ARG A 135 9.18 -13.28 10.39
C ARG A 135 9.61 -11.88 9.99
N LEU A 136 9.85 -11.00 10.96
CA LEU A 136 10.38 -9.67 10.71
C LEU A 136 11.75 -9.74 10.02
N ALA A 137 12.66 -10.59 10.49
CA ALA A 137 13.97 -10.77 9.86
C ALA A 137 13.86 -11.20 8.39
N THR A 138 12.96 -12.15 8.08
CA THR A 138 12.65 -12.55 6.71
C THR A 138 12.14 -11.37 5.87
N MET A 139 11.21 -10.56 6.40
CA MET A 139 10.69 -9.40 5.66
C MET A 139 11.73 -8.30 5.44
N VAL A 140 12.66 -8.11 6.39
CA VAL A 140 13.80 -7.19 6.25
C VAL A 140 14.78 -7.70 5.18
N ASP A 141 15.03 -9.01 5.09
CA ASP A 141 15.82 -9.59 4.00
C ASP A 141 15.17 -9.32 2.62
N PHE A 142 13.86 -9.54 2.50
CA PHE A 142 13.13 -9.18 1.27
C PHE A 142 13.25 -7.68 0.93
N ALA A 143 13.18 -6.79 1.92
CA ALA A 143 13.36 -5.35 1.68
C ALA A 143 14.77 -5.03 1.17
N ARG A 144 15.82 -5.61 1.76
CA ARG A 144 17.21 -5.41 1.31
C ARG A 144 17.41 -5.90 -0.12
N ARG A 145 16.96 -7.12 -0.43
CA ARG A 145 17.02 -7.67 -1.78
C ARG A 145 16.22 -6.84 -2.79
N ALA A 146 15.08 -6.28 -2.40
CA ALA A 146 14.33 -5.37 -3.26
C ALA A 146 15.15 -4.11 -3.59
N ALA A 147 15.83 -3.52 -2.60
CA ALA A 147 16.73 -2.39 -2.84
C ALA A 147 17.85 -2.75 -3.81
N ASP A 148 18.47 -3.93 -3.65
CA ASP A 148 19.52 -4.41 -4.56
C ASP A 148 19.02 -4.59 -6.00
N TYR A 149 17.82 -5.14 -6.18
CA TYR A 149 17.22 -5.28 -7.51
C TYR A 149 16.87 -3.94 -8.15
N LEU A 150 16.29 -3.01 -7.37
CA LEU A 150 15.87 -1.70 -7.87
C LEU A 150 17.07 -0.82 -8.24
N GLY A 151 18.16 -0.97 -7.49
CA GLY A 151 19.35 -0.13 -7.58
C GLY A 151 19.14 1.21 -6.88
N PHE A 152 20.23 1.78 -6.39
CA PHE A 152 20.26 3.07 -5.69
C PHE A 152 21.56 3.80 -6.01
N VAL A 153 21.58 5.11 -5.79
CA VAL A 153 22.76 5.96 -6.00
C VAL A 153 23.52 6.15 -4.69
N ASP A 154 22.88 6.77 -3.70
CA ASP A 154 23.54 7.16 -2.45
C ASP A 154 23.26 6.17 -1.31
N HIS A 155 21.98 5.91 -0.99
CA HIS A 155 21.61 5.04 0.12
C HIS A 155 20.60 3.95 -0.31
N PRO A 156 20.75 2.68 0.13
CA PRO A 156 19.87 1.58 -0.29
C PRO A 156 18.40 1.78 0.12
N TYR A 157 18.15 2.55 1.16
CA TYR A 157 16.78 2.89 1.56
C TYR A 157 16.07 3.81 0.55
N ASP A 158 16.82 4.61 -0.22
CA ASP A 158 16.24 5.53 -1.21
C ASP A 158 15.49 4.76 -2.30
N ALA A 159 16.02 3.60 -2.72
CA ALA A 159 15.34 2.71 -3.66
C ALA A 159 13.99 2.19 -3.13
N LEU A 160 13.86 2.02 -1.82
CA LEU A 160 12.60 1.59 -1.19
C LEU A 160 11.67 2.76 -0.95
N LEU A 161 12.22 3.94 -0.62
CA LEU A 161 11.48 5.16 -0.38
C LEU A 161 10.80 5.66 -1.66
N ASP A 162 11.51 5.61 -2.79
CA ASP A 162 11.04 5.99 -4.12
C ASP A 162 9.84 5.14 -4.61
N LEU A 163 9.59 3.97 -4.00
CA LEU A 163 8.37 3.18 -4.27
C LEU A 163 7.10 3.83 -3.69
N TYR A 164 7.24 4.75 -2.73
CA TYR A 164 6.13 5.37 -2.01
C TYR A 164 6.07 6.87 -2.24
N GLU A 165 7.22 7.56 -2.21
CA GLU A 165 7.34 8.98 -2.45
C GLU A 165 8.39 9.19 -3.56
N PRO A 166 7.95 9.33 -4.83
CA PRO A 166 8.86 9.45 -5.96
C PRO A 166 9.90 10.55 -5.76
N ASP A 167 11.15 10.24 -6.11
CA ASP A 167 12.33 11.12 -6.06
C ASP A 167 12.79 11.54 -4.65
N MET A 168 12.06 11.17 -3.58
CA MET A 168 12.47 11.48 -2.21
C MET A 168 13.68 10.66 -1.78
N THR A 169 14.66 11.32 -1.15
CA THR A 169 15.85 10.67 -0.58
C THR A 169 15.84 10.65 0.95
N SER A 170 16.54 9.68 1.54
CA SER A 170 16.77 9.61 2.98
C SER A 170 17.43 10.87 3.54
N ARG A 171 18.31 11.52 2.77
CA ARG A 171 18.93 12.81 3.14
C ARG A 171 17.91 13.94 3.28
N GLU A 172 16.93 14.02 2.38
CA GLU A 172 15.86 15.02 2.46
C GLU A 172 14.93 14.74 3.64
N VAL A 173 14.60 13.46 3.85
CA VAL A 173 13.86 13.01 5.03
C VAL A 173 14.57 13.39 6.33
N ASP A 174 15.89 13.20 6.41
CA ASP A 174 16.69 13.61 7.58
C ASP A 174 16.64 15.12 7.82
N ALA A 175 16.71 15.93 6.76
CA ALA A 175 16.61 17.38 6.87
C ALA A 175 15.22 17.83 7.39
N ILE A 176 14.14 17.22 6.89
CA ILE A 176 12.77 17.46 7.36
C ILE A 176 12.65 17.08 8.84
N PHE A 177 13.13 15.89 9.24
CA PHE A 177 13.04 15.45 10.63
C PHE A 177 13.92 16.25 11.58
N ALA A 178 15.08 16.75 11.13
CA ALA A 178 15.91 17.65 11.93
C ALA A 178 15.11 18.92 12.29
N ARG A 179 14.45 19.54 11.30
CA ARG A 179 13.63 20.73 11.54
C ARG A 179 12.42 20.45 12.41
N LEU A 180 11.72 19.33 12.19
CA LEU A 180 10.59 18.92 13.03
C LEU A 180 11.04 18.69 14.48
N ARG A 181 12.22 18.09 14.69
CA ARG A 181 12.76 17.83 16.04
C ARG A 181 13.04 19.14 16.79
N GLU A 182 13.60 20.14 16.13
CA GLU A 182 13.88 21.46 16.73
C GLU A 182 12.63 22.14 17.30
N VAL A 183 11.47 21.94 16.66
CA VAL A 183 10.21 22.57 17.07
C VAL A 183 9.43 21.67 18.03
N THR A 184 9.21 20.41 17.65
CA THR A 184 8.30 19.51 18.36
C THR A 184 8.87 19.08 19.70
N VAL A 185 10.19 18.85 19.83
CA VAL A 185 10.77 18.40 21.11
C VAL A 185 10.66 19.48 22.20
N PRO A 186 11.07 20.75 21.97
CA PRO A 186 10.85 21.80 22.96
C PRO A 186 9.38 22.05 23.25
N PHE A 187 8.51 22.00 22.23
CA PHE A 187 7.06 22.20 22.40
C PHE A 187 6.44 21.13 23.32
N VAL A 188 6.73 19.85 23.06
CA VAL A 188 6.26 18.73 23.90
C VAL A 188 6.84 18.82 25.31
N ARG A 189 8.11 19.20 25.47
CA ARG A 189 8.70 19.44 26.80
C ARG A 189 7.99 20.56 27.56
N ALA A 190 7.63 21.65 26.88
CA ALA A 190 6.92 22.76 27.48
C ALA A 190 5.51 22.36 27.93
N ILE A 191 4.81 21.52 27.15
CA ILE A 191 3.51 20.94 27.54
C ILE A 191 3.68 20.03 28.76
N ALA A 192 4.64 19.09 28.70
CA ALA A 192 4.87 18.13 29.78
C ALA A 192 5.26 18.82 31.11
N ALA A 193 6.04 19.90 31.05
CA ALA A 193 6.42 20.68 32.22
C ALA A 193 5.25 21.38 32.93
N ARG A 194 4.11 21.60 32.23
CA ARG A 194 2.89 22.14 32.84
C ARG A 194 2.09 21.09 33.62
N GLY A 195 2.41 19.80 33.45
CA GLY A 195 1.64 18.70 34.03
C GLY A 195 0.28 18.49 33.37
N PRO A 196 -0.55 17.57 33.90
CA PRO A 196 -1.89 17.33 33.38
C PRO A 196 -2.80 18.51 33.71
N VAL A 197 -3.20 19.25 32.68
CA VAL A 197 -4.08 20.43 32.80
C VAL A 197 -5.52 20.16 32.33
N VAL A 198 -5.74 19.04 31.64
CA VAL A 198 -7.03 18.63 31.08
C VAL A 198 -7.49 17.36 31.79
N ASP A 199 -8.72 17.37 32.30
CA ASP A 199 -9.37 16.16 32.79
C ASP A 199 -9.80 15.30 31.59
N ASP A 200 -9.15 14.15 31.43
CA ASP A 200 -9.42 13.15 30.40
C ASP A 200 -10.13 11.91 30.95
N GLY A 201 -10.67 11.98 32.17
CA GLY A 201 -11.33 10.86 32.83
C GLY A 201 -12.51 10.30 32.05
N PHE A 202 -13.22 11.15 31.30
CA PHE A 202 -14.31 10.73 30.42
C PHE A 202 -13.83 9.79 29.30
N LEU A 203 -12.60 9.96 28.76
CA LEU A 203 -12.07 9.11 27.69
C LEU A 203 -11.75 7.67 28.14
N ARG A 204 -11.74 7.41 29.46
CA ARG A 204 -11.38 6.11 30.05
C ARG A 204 -12.56 5.39 30.70
N GLN A 205 -13.79 5.81 30.41
CA GLN A 205 -14.99 5.13 30.86
C GLN A 205 -15.29 3.90 29.99
N ASP A 206 -16.27 3.11 30.42
CA ASP A 206 -16.80 2.02 29.62
C ASP A 206 -17.72 2.59 28.53
N TYR A 207 -17.44 2.21 27.28
CA TYR A 207 -18.22 2.61 26.12
C TYR A 207 -18.61 1.35 25.34
N PRO A 208 -19.90 1.02 25.22
CA PRO A 208 -20.33 -0.17 24.49
C PRO A 208 -19.80 -0.16 23.05
N GLU A 209 -19.17 -1.26 22.62
CA GLU A 209 -18.54 -1.36 21.29
C GLU A 209 -19.54 -1.09 20.15
N GLU A 210 -20.78 -1.56 20.30
CA GLU A 210 -21.84 -1.33 19.31
C GLU A 210 -22.21 0.15 19.17
N GLU A 211 -22.23 0.90 20.29
CA GLU A 211 -22.48 2.34 20.29
C GLU A 211 -21.28 3.12 19.71
N GLN A 212 -20.05 2.71 20.04
CA GLN A 212 -18.84 3.27 19.42
C GLN A 212 -18.84 3.07 17.90
N ARG A 213 -19.24 1.88 17.43
CA ARG A 213 -19.36 1.57 16.00
C ARG A 213 -20.43 2.41 15.33
N ALA A 214 -21.61 2.54 15.95
CA ALA A 214 -22.70 3.37 15.43
C ALA A 214 -22.30 4.84 15.33
N PHE A 215 -21.62 5.36 16.36
CA PHE A 215 -21.09 6.72 16.36
C PHE A 215 -20.00 6.93 15.30
N GLY A 216 -19.06 5.99 15.17
CA GLY A 216 -18.02 6.05 14.13
C GLY A 216 -18.60 6.10 12.71
N LEU A 217 -19.66 5.33 12.44
CA LEU A 217 -20.39 5.38 11.17
C LEU A 217 -21.08 6.73 10.95
N MET A 218 -21.77 7.24 11.98
CA MET A 218 -22.41 8.56 11.92
C MET A 218 -21.39 9.67 11.57
N VAL A 219 -20.20 9.64 12.21
CA VAL A 219 -19.12 10.60 11.93
C VAL A 219 -18.60 10.43 10.50
N ALA A 220 -18.38 9.20 10.05
CA ALA A 220 -17.91 8.93 8.68
C ALA A 220 -18.91 9.45 7.63
N GLU A 221 -20.21 9.20 7.81
CA GLU A 221 -21.27 9.71 6.93
C GLU A 221 -21.34 11.23 6.95
N ALA A 222 -21.14 11.87 8.12
CA ALA A 222 -21.09 13.33 8.22
C ALA A 222 -19.91 13.94 7.44
N PHE A 223 -18.79 13.23 7.31
CA PHE A 223 -17.67 13.59 6.43
C PHE A 223 -17.90 13.22 4.95
N GLY A 224 -19.03 12.59 4.61
CA GLY A 224 -19.42 12.24 3.25
C GLY A 224 -19.09 10.82 2.81
N TYR A 225 -18.79 9.91 3.74
CA TYR A 225 -18.57 8.50 3.40
C TYR A 225 -19.87 7.82 2.94
N ASP A 226 -19.93 7.40 1.67
CA ASP A 226 -21.10 6.74 1.08
C ASP A 226 -21.12 5.25 1.42
N LEU A 227 -21.97 4.84 2.37
CA LEU A 227 -22.14 3.44 2.78
C LEU A 227 -22.69 2.51 1.67
N ARG A 228 -23.14 3.04 0.53
CA ARG A 228 -23.46 2.21 -0.65
C ARG A 228 -22.21 1.84 -1.45
N ARG A 229 -21.09 2.52 -1.20
CA ARG A 229 -19.79 2.35 -1.87
C ARG A 229 -18.68 1.91 -0.93
N GLY A 230 -19.04 1.50 0.28
CA GLY A 230 -18.10 1.16 1.33
C GLY A 230 -18.75 0.49 2.51
N ARG A 231 -17.95 0.15 3.51
CA ARG A 231 -18.37 -0.45 4.78
C ARG A 231 -17.32 -0.24 5.87
N LEU A 232 -17.72 -0.48 7.12
CA LEU A 232 -16.86 -0.49 8.31
C LEU A 232 -16.88 -1.89 8.94
N ASP A 233 -15.71 -2.48 9.12
CA ASP A 233 -15.52 -3.80 9.70
C ASP A 233 -14.40 -3.79 10.74
N VAL A 234 -14.44 -4.69 11.73
CA VAL A 234 -13.40 -4.72 12.77
C VAL A 234 -12.13 -5.38 12.24
N SER A 235 -10.97 -4.79 12.55
CA SER A 235 -9.65 -5.37 12.27
C SER A 235 -8.71 -5.20 13.46
N ALA A 236 -7.57 -5.90 13.42
CA ALA A 236 -6.55 -5.73 14.47
C ALA A 236 -5.89 -4.34 14.42
N HIS A 237 -5.74 -3.75 13.23
CA HIS A 237 -5.11 -2.44 13.03
C HIS A 237 -5.86 -1.67 11.95
N PRO A 238 -6.42 -0.49 12.26
CA PRO A 238 -7.22 0.28 11.31
C PRO A 238 -6.51 0.55 9.99
N PHE A 239 -7.22 0.36 8.87
CA PHE A 239 -6.76 0.74 7.54
C PHE A 239 -7.95 1.12 6.65
N ALA A 240 -7.66 1.76 5.53
CA ALA A 240 -8.61 1.98 4.45
C ALA A 240 -8.06 1.36 3.16
N ASN A 241 -8.91 0.69 2.39
CA ASN A 241 -8.54 0.10 1.10
C ASN A 241 -9.59 0.42 0.03
N ALA A 242 -9.14 0.94 -1.11
CA ALA A 242 -9.94 1.10 -2.31
C ALA A 242 -9.69 -0.07 -3.27
N PHE A 243 -10.74 -0.79 -3.65
CA PHE A 243 -10.68 -1.87 -4.65
C PHE A 243 -11.09 -1.36 -6.04
N ASN A 244 -12.06 -0.45 -6.06
CA ASN A 244 -12.48 0.35 -7.20
C ASN A 244 -13.20 1.62 -6.67
N ILE A 245 -13.63 2.51 -7.56
CA ILE A 245 -14.28 3.79 -7.19
C ILE A 245 -15.59 3.63 -6.40
N ASN A 246 -16.23 2.46 -6.44
CA ASN A 246 -17.48 2.16 -5.76
C ASN A 246 -17.32 1.08 -4.66
N ASP A 247 -16.10 0.69 -4.30
CA ASP A 247 -15.83 -0.19 -3.15
C ASP A 247 -14.55 0.29 -2.46
N VAL A 248 -14.75 1.18 -1.48
CA VAL A 248 -13.71 1.72 -0.61
C VAL A 248 -14.12 1.37 0.82
N ARG A 249 -13.32 0.58 1.52
CA ARG A 249 -13.64 0.07 2.86
C ARG A 249 -12.72 0.66 3.90
N ILE A 250 -13.25 0.81 5.12
CA ILE A 250 -12.51 1.22 6.32
C ILE A 250 -12.65 0.14 7.40
N THR A 251 -11.70 0.08 8.32
CA THR A 251 -11.77 -0.77 9.52
C THR A 251 -11.42 -0.02 10.78
#